data_AF-A0A9D1KE08-F1
#
_entry.id   AF-A0A9D1KE08-F1
#
_cell.length_a   1.000
_cell.length_b   1.000
_cell.length_c   1.000
_cell.angle_alpha   90.00
_cell.angle_beta   90.00
_cell.angle_gamma   90.00
#
_symmetry.space_group_name_H-M   'P 1'
#
loop_
_entity.id
_entity.type
_entity.pdbx_description
1 polymer ?
#
loop_
_entity_poly.entity_id
_entity_poly.type
_entity_poly.pdbx_seq_one_letter_code
_entity_poly.pdbx_strand_id
1 'polypeptide(L)'
;MKKPKIRCFLSYTTDGEVRSSVESFSVSPDVECIYLLATDDAAVVPDCRHLSGSVHITSTLRRMAEEAGDGYMLISLPGTAFVSGSNLCSRLLAVAEDTRSPFIYTDSWKEENGTRRPSPRIDCHEGSLRDDFDFGTLVFIRAEDFVEAVSEMETDYLYAAFYDLRLRLSRRGRLFHLREMLYTERPVVGSGGERQFDYVDPRNRSVQIEMERACTCHLQVVGAWLPPVERSVVYDEEIGFPVDVSVIIPVYNRVRTIADAVRSASEQQGNFTYNIIVVDNYSTDGTTELLQSLAVENSRLIHLVPEKKGAGIGGCWNYAVSHEACGRFAVQLDSDDLYKGTDALQRIVEVFHREKCAMVVGSYELTDWNLRPLPPGLIDHREWSDENGRNNALRINGLGAPRAFYTPLLRENPFPDVSYGEDYAVGLRFSREYKIGRIYDSLYLCRRWEGNSDAALDMERINRNNAYKDSLRFIELAARKKMNHENQ
;
A
#
# COMPACT_ATOMS: atom_id res chain seq x y z
N MET A 1 11.81 6.10 -43.87
CA MET A 1 11.70 6.69 -42.51
C MET A 1 12.85 6.15 -41.68
N LYS A 2 13.56 6.98 -40.92
CA LYS A 2 14.63 6.55 -40.00
C LYS A 2 13.95 5.72 -38.89
N LYS A 3 14.44 4.50 -38.63
CA LYS A 3 13.88 3.66 -37.55
C LYS A 3 14.09 4.38 -36.21
N PRO A 4 13.07 4.51 -35.35
CA PRO A 4 13.24 5.11 -34.03
C PRO A 4 14.31 4.36 -33.24
N LYS A 5 15.10 5.10 -32.47
CA LYS A 5 16.24 4.60 -31.71
C LYS A 5 15.97 4.65 -30.22
N ILE A 6 16.75 3.86 -29.47
CA ILE A 6 16.68 3.77 -28.01
C ILE A 6 17.90 4.45 -27.41
N ARG A 7 17.68 5.33 -26.43
CA ARG A 7 18.74 5.79 -25.52
C ARG A 7 18.57 5.11 -24.17
N CYS A 8 19.59 4.39 -23.74
CA CYS A 8 19.55 3.66 -22.48
C CYS A 8 20.09 4.53 -21.35
N PHE A 9 19.38 4.58 -20.22
CA PHE A 9 19.81 5.23 -18.98
C PHE A 9 19.86 4.17 -17.89
N LEU A 10 21.04 3.64 -17.61
CA LEU A 10 21.22 2.51 -16.72
C LEU A 10 21.69 2.99 -15.35
N SER A 11 20.91 2.71 -14.31
CA SER A 11 21.33 2.88 -12.91
C SER A 11 22.52 2.00 -12.61
N TYR A 12 23.59 2.63 -12.11
CA TYR A 12 24.81 1.94 -11.72
C TYR A 12 24.57 1.07 -10.47
N THR A 13 25.03 -0.18 -10.51
CA THR A 13 25.06 -1.10 -9.35
C THR A 13 26.50 -1.37 -8.90
N THR A 14 27.17 -2.32 -9.53
CA THR A 14 28.57 -2.68 -9.32
C THR A 14 29.28 -2.80 -10.67
N ASP A 15 30.60 -2.63 -10.70
CA ASP A 15 31.40 -2.70 -11.93
C ASP A 15 31.12 -3.95 -12.76
N GLY A 16 31.01 -5.12 -12.11
CA GLY A 16 30.78 -6.40 -12.79
C GLY A 16 29.38 -6.51 -13.41
N GLU A 17 28.35 -6.09 -12.68
CA GLU A 17 26.95 -6.19 -13.12
C GLU A 17 26.60 -5.15 -14.18
N VAL A 18 27.12 -3.93 -14.05
CA VAL A 18 26.89 -2.85 -15.01
C VAL A 18 27.55 -3.19 -16.35
N ARG A 19 28.77 -3.75 -16.36
CA ARG A 19 29.43 -4.17 -17.60
C ARG A 19 28.62 -5.21 -18.37
N SER A 20 28.09 -6.23 -17.69
CA SER A 20 27.25 -7.24 -18.33
C SER A 20 25.98 -6.63 -18.95
N SER A 21 25.38 -5.65 -18.27
CA SER A 21 24.21 -4.93 -18.77
C SER A 21 24.56 -4.08 -19.99
N VAL A 22 25.66 -3.32 -19.92
CA VAL A 22 26.17 -2.47 -21.01
C VAL A 22 26.50 -3.31 -22.24
N GLU A 23 27.27 -4.38 -22.09
CA GLU A 23 27.63 -5.29 -23.20
C GLU A 23 26.38 -5.81 -23.92
N SER A 24 25.34 -6.17 -23.17
CA SER A 24 24.10 -6.67 -23.75
C SER A 24 23.34 -5.63 -24.57
N PHE A 25 23.45 -4.34 -24.24
CA PHE A 25 22.80 -3.27 -25.01
C PHE A 25 23.67 -2.73 -26.13
N SER A 26 24.99 -2.68 -25.94
CA SER A 26 25.94 -2.15 -26.95
C SER A 26 25.93 -2.93 -28.25
N VAL A 27 25.56 -4.22 -28.21
CA VAL A 27 25.42 -5.07 -29.41
C VAL A 27 24.08 -4.91 -30.13
N SER A 28 23.11 -4.22 -29.52
CA SER A 28 21.77 -4.05 -30.09
C SER A 28 21.76 -2.98 -31.19
N PRO A 29 21.30 -3.29 -32.42
CA PRO A 29 21.24 -2.30 -33.50
C PRO A 29 20.19 -1.21 -33.27
N ASP A 30 19.33 -1.39 -32.28
CA ASP A 30 18.26 -0.46 -31.92
C ASP A 30 18.70 0.60 -30.91
N VAL A 31 19.83 0.37 -30.21
CA VAL A 31 20.39 1.30 -29.22
C VAL A 31 21.29 2.32 -29.92
N GLU A 32 21.10 3.60 -29.62
CA GLU A 32 21.92 4.71 -30.14
C GLU A 32 23.07 5.03 -29.18
N CYS A 33 22.80 5.11 -27.88
CA CYS A 33 23.80 5.38 -26.86
C CYS A 33 23.34 4.92 -25.48
N ILE A 34 24.31 4.77 -24.58
CA ILE A 34 24.11 4.33 -23.20
C ILE A 34 24.66 5.41 -22.26
N TYR A 35 23.81 5.84 -21.33
CA TYR A 35 24.14 6.70 -20.21
C TYR A 35 24.14 5.87 -18.92
N LEU A 36 25.16 6.05 -18.10
CA LEU A 36 25.22 5.48 -16.75
C LEU A 36 24.84 6.54 -15.74
N LEU A 37 23.77 6.26 -14.98
CA LEU A 37 23.34 7.04 -13.84
C LEU A 37 24.10 6.56 -12.61
N ALA A 38 25.12 7.29 -12.18
CA ALA A 38 26.03 6.86 -11.12
C ALA A 38 26.44 8.03 -10.23
N THR A 39 27.05 7.76 -9.07
CA THR A 39 27.73 8.81 -8.31
C THR A 39 29.02 9.23 -9.01
N ASP A 40 29.55 10.40 -8.67
CA ASP A 40 30.79 10.94 -9.28
C ASP A 40 32.01 10.02 -9.06
N ASP A 41 32.00 9.22 -8.01
CA ASP A 41 33.07 8.28 -7.65
C ASP A 41 33.00 6.93 -8.40
N ALA A 42 31.99 6.72 -9.27
CA ALA A 42 31.82 5.47 -9.98
C ALA A 42 32.92 5.25 -11.05
N ALA A 43 33.27 3.98 -11.30
CA ALA A 43 34.29 3.67 -12.29
C ALA A 43 33.83 4.06 -13.71
N VAL A 44 34.81 4.47 -14.54
CA VAL A 44 34.57 4.73 -15.96
C VAL A 44 34.32 3.41 -16.68
N VAL A 45 33.14 3.28 -17.27
CA VAL A 45 32.79 2.15 -18.14
C VAL A 45 32.95 2.58 -19.60
N PRO A 46 33.75 1.84 -20.42
CA PRO A 46 33.90 2.14 -21.84
C PRO A 46 32.56 2.19 -22.59
N ASP A 47 32.50 2.99 -23.65
CA ASP A 47 31.34 3.15 -24.55
C ASP A 47 30.05 3.68 -23.88
N CYS A 48 30.16 4.19 -22.65
CA CYS A 48 29.07 4.81 -21.91
C CYS A 48 29.35 6.29 -21.65
N ARG A 49 28.30 7.11 -21.65
CA ARG A 49 28.32 8.47 -21.13
C ARG A 49 27.96 8.44 -19.65
N HIS A 50 28.59 9.28 -18.83
CA HIS A 50 28.27 9.38 -17.41
C HIS A 50 27.30 10.53 -17.15
N LEU A 51 26.28 10.27 -16.34
CA LEU A 51 25.37 11.27 -15.80
C LEU A 51 25.28 11.07 -14.29
N SER A 52 25.82 12.03 -13.53
CA SER A 52 25.85 11.95 -12.08
C SER A 52 24.43 12.00 -11.48
N GLY A 53 24.00 11.02 -10.70
CA GLY A 53 22.74 11.07 -9.95
C GLY A 53 21.83 9.85 -10.11
N SER A 54 20.56 10.01 -9.73
CA SER A 54 19.53 8.97 -9.74
C SER A 54 18.20 9.49 -10.29
N VAL A 55 17.39 8.59 -10.86
CA VAL A 55 16.03 8.86 -11.37
C VAL A 55 15.08 9.43 -10.31
N HIS A 56 15.41 9.27 -9.03
CA HIS A 56 14.65 9.81 -7.90
C HIS A 56 14.83 11.32 -7.70
N ILE A 57 15.80 11.95 -8.38
CA ILE A 57 16.17 13.36 -8.22
C ILE A 57 15.75 14.16 -9.47
N THR A 58 15.09 15.29 -9.26
CA THR A 58 14.53 16.12 -10.36
C THR A 58 15.61 16.69 -11.28
N SER A 59 16.74 17.13 -10.72
CA SER A 59 17.87 17.64 -11.52
C SER A 59 18.52 16.57 -12.41
N THR A 60 18.43 15.29 -12.02
CA THR A 60 18.84 14.17 -12.89
C THR A 60 17.85 14.00 -14.03
N LEU A 61 16.54 13.99 -13.76
CA LEU A 61 15.53 13.87 -14.81
C LEU A 61 15.62 15.02 -15.82
N ARG A 62 15.89 16.25 -15.38
CA ARG A 62 16.12 17.40 -16.28
C ARG A 62 17.32 17.20 -17.21
N ARG A 63 18.46 16.72 -16.69
CA ARG A 63 19.63 16.36 -17.52
C ARG A 63 19.36 15.18 -18.44
N MET A 64 18.58 14.18 -18.00
CA MET A 64 18.14 13.09 -18.86
C MET A 64 17.25 13.60 -20.01
N ALA A 65 16.41 14.62 -19.76
CA ALA A 65 15.54 15.22 -20.77
C ALA A 65 16.36 15.98 -21.84
N GLU A 66 17.42 16.68 -21.44
CA GLU A 66 18.38 17.30 -22.37
C GLU A 66 19.03 16.26 -23.31
N GLU A 67 19.23 15.04 -22.82
CA GLU A 67 19.86 13.93 -23.54
C GLU A 67 18.85 12.96 -24.19
N ALA A 68 17.54 13.14 -24.00
CA ALA A 68 16.50 12.21 -24.44
C ALA A 68 16.41 12.10 -25.98
N GLY A 69 16.47 13.24 -26.67
CA GLY A 69 16.32 13.37 -28.13
C GLY A 69 15.07 12.71 -28.69
N ASP A 70 15.16 12.19 -29.93
CA ASP A 70 14.02 11.60 -30.62
C ASP A 70 13.91 10.09 -30.37
N GLY A 71 12.69 9.56 -30.30
CA GLY A 71 12.44 8.12 -30.16
C GLY A 71 12.08 7.73 -28.73
N TYR A 72 12.85 6.81 -28.14
CA TYR A 72 12.49 6.18 -26.87
C TYR A 72 13.67 6.07 -25.90
N MET A 73 13.33 6.09 -24.62
CA MET A 73 14.26 5.94 -23.51
C MET A 73 14.02 4.58 -22.84
N LEU A 74 15.08 3.80 -22.66
CA LEU A 74 15.07 2.63 -21.78
C LEU A 74 15.76 2.99 -20.48
N ILE A 75 15.04 2.98 -19.37
CA ILE A 75 15.54 3.39 -18.07
C ILE A 75 15.60 2.16 -17.16
N SER A 76 16.74 1.91 -16.54
CA SER A 76 16.84 0.92 -15.46
C SER A 76 16.69 1.59 -14.10
N LEU A 77 15.78 1.08 -13.28
CA LEU A 77 15.55 1.54 -11.92
C LEU A 77 16.64 1.00 -10.97
N PRO A 78 17.01 1.74 -9.92
CA PRO A 78 18.09 1.34 -9.01
C PRO A 78 17.70 0.12 -8.15
N GLY A 79 18.71 -0.57 -7.62
CA GLY A 79 18.54 -1.59 -6.56
C GLY A 79 18.40 -3.03 -7.04
N THR A 80 18.40 -3.30 -8.35
CA THR A 80 18.37 -4.68 -8.89
C THR A 80 19.18 -4.75 -10.17
N ALA A 81 20.12 -5.70 -10.23
CA ALA A 81 20.87 -5.99 -11.46
C ALA A 81 19.98 -6.78 -12.42
N PHE A 82 20.29 -6.73 -13.71
CA PHE A 82 19.49 -7.47 -14.70
C PHE A 82 20.33 -7.98 -15.87
N VAL A 83 19.76 -8.93 -16.60
CA VAL A 83 20.29 -9.46 -17.86
C VAL A 83 19.20 -9.34 -18.91
N SER A 84 19.47 -8.60 -19.98
CA SER A 84 18.53 -8.43 -21.08
C SER A 84 18.31 -9.74 -21.85
N GLY A 85 17.07 -9.98 -22.26
CA GLY A 85 16.76 -10.97 -23.29
C GLY A 85 17.24 -10.50 -24.67
N SER A 86 17.45 -11.45 -25.59
CA SER A 86 18.01 -11.18 -26.92
C SER A 86 17.13 -10.30 -27.82
N ASN A 87 15.83 -10.23 -27.54
CA ASN A 87 14.85 -9.47 -28.32
C ASN A 87 14.20 -8.31 -27.53
N LEU A 88 14.68 -7.98 -26.33
CA LEU A 88 14.09 -6.96 -25.45
C LEU A 88 13.88 -5.62 -26.20
N CYS A 89 14.94 -5.03 -26.75
CA CYS A 89 14.89 -3.72 -27.41
C CYS A 89 13.96 -3.70 -28.63
N SER A 90 14.10 -4.68 -29.52
CA SER A 90 13.32 -4.74 -30.75
C SER A 90 11.84 -4.98 -30.47
N ARG A 91 11.54 -5.78 -29.43
CA ARG A 91 10.17 -6.04 -28.98
C ARG A 91 9.53 -4.79 -28.36
N LEU A 92 10.24 -4.11 -27.45
CA LEU A 92 9.77 -2.88 -26.82
C LEU A 92 9.49 -1.78 -27.86
N LEU A 93 10.40 -1.58 -28.82
CA LEU A 93 10.20 -0.63 -29.91
C LEU A 93 8.95 -0.94 -30.74
N ALA A 94 8.76 -2.20 -31.14
CA ALA A 94 7.58 -2.59 -31.93
C ALA A 94 6.28 -2.30 -31.17
N VAL A 95 6.23 -2.69 -29.90
CA VAL A 95 5.06 -2.42 -29.04
C VAL A 95 4.84 -0.92 -28.83
N ALA A 96 5.90 -0.14 -28.66
CA ALA A 96 5.79 1.30 -28.46
C ALA A 96 5.26 2.03 -29.71
N GLU A 97 5.73 1.64 -30.91
CA GLU A 97 5.22 2.18 -32.17
C GLU A 97 3.74 1.82 -32.39
N ASP A 98 3.35 0.58 -32.10
CA ASP A 98 1.98 0.10 -32.31
C ASP A 98 0.98 0.68 -31.30
N THR A 99 1.39 0.80 -30.03
CA THR A 99 0.50 1.25 -28.95
C THR A 99 0.51 2.76 -28.75
N ARG A 100 1.60 3.43 -29.14
CA ARG A 100 1.90 4.83 -28.77
C ARG A 100 1.73 5.09 -27.27
N SER A 101 2.03 4.09 -26.43
CA SER A 101 2.01 4.25 -24.98
C SER A 101 3.10 5.22 -24.54
N PRO A 102 2.84 6.14 -23.59
CA PRO A 102 3.88 6.99 -23.03
C PRO A 102 4.89 6.22 -22.19
N PHE A 103 4.49 5.07 -21.66
CA PHE A 103 5.28 4.29 -20.71
C PHE A 103 4.94 2.81 -20.86
N ILE A 104 5.95 1.97 -21.03
CA ILE A 104 5.84 0.52 -21.17
C ILE A 104 6.72 -0.12 -20.11
N TYR A 105 6.22 -1.19 -19.51
CA TYR A 105 6.96 -2.04 -18.60
C TYR A 105 6.55 -3.48 -18.83
N THR A 106 7.37 -4.43 -18.36
CA THR A 106 7.20 -5.84 -18.69
C THR A 106 7.30 -6.73 -17.47
N ASP A 107 6.81 -7.96 -17.62
CA ASP A 107 7.16 -9.03 -16.70
C ASP A 107 8.66 -9.35 -16.81
N SER A 108 9.19 -10.01 -15.78
CA SER A 108 10.59 -10.40 -15.73
C SER A 108 10.77 -11.77 -15.11
N TRP A 109 11.92 -12.39 -15.33
CA TRP A 109 12.32 -13.55 -14.55
C TRP A 109 13.08 -13.09 -13.32
N LYS A 110 12.88 -13.75 -12.18
CA LYS A 110 13.71 -13.54 -10.99
C LYS A 110 14.65 -14.72 -10.82
N GLU A 111 15.95 -14.45 -10.74
CA GLU A 111 16.99 -15.48 -10.56
C GLU A 111 17.67 -15.33 -9.20
N GLU A 112 17.50 -16.35 -8.35
CA GLU A 112 18.12 -16.42 -7.01
C GLU A 112 18.67 -17.83 -6.81
N ASN A 113 19.92 -17.95 -6.33
CA ASN A 113 20.59 -19.23 -6.06
C ASN A 113 20.53 -20.23 -7.24
N GLY A 114 20.69 -19.74 -8.47
CA GLY A 114 20.64 -20.56 -9.69
C GLY A 114 19.25 -21.05 -10.09
N THR A 115 18.19 -20.67 -9.37
CA THR A 115 16.80 -20.98 -9.72
C THR A 115 16.14 -19.75 -10.35
N ARG A 116 15.54 -19.94 -11.52
CA ARG A 116 14.80 -18.90 -12.24
C ARG A 116 13.30 -19.10 -12.04
N ARG A 117 12.58 -18.06 -11.62
CA ARG A 117 11.12 -18.08 -11.40
C ARG A 117 10.44 -16.93 -12.13
N PRO A 118 9.20 -17.11 -12.63
CA PRO A 118 8.43 -16.00 -13.21
C PRO A 118 8.20 -14.88 -12.18
N SER A 119 8.29 -13.63 -12.61
CA SER A 119 8.01 -12.43 -11.83
C SER A 119 6.96 -11.59 -12.57
N PRO A 120 5.66 -11.96 -12.51
CA PRO A 120 4.61 -11.19 -13.17
C PRO A 120 4.32 -9.87 -12.45
N ARG A 121 3.94 -8.83 -13.20
CA ARG A 121 3.47 -7.53 -12.68
C ARG A 121 1.96 -7.38 -12.82
N ILE A 122 1.42 -6.32 -12.24
CA ILE A 122 0.00 -5.95 -12.39
C ILE A 122 -0.17 -4.77 -13.34
N ASP A 123 -1.38 -4.59 -13.86
CA ASP A 123 -1.70 -3.44 -14.71
C ASP A 123 -1.75 -2.16 -13.88
N CYS A 124 -1.06 -1.12 -14.33
CA CYS A 124 -1.12 0.21 -13.75
C CYS A 124 -2.31 0.95 -14.36
N HIS A 125 -3.26 1.34 -13.52
CA HIS A 125 -4.42 2.11 -13.92
C HIS A 125 -4.57 3.34 -13.02
N GLU A 126 -5.64 4.10 -13.20
CA GLU A 126 -5.82 5.39 -12.53
C GLU A 126 -5.87 5.30 -10.99
N GLY A 127 -6.24 4.14 -10.43
CA GLY A 127 -6.21 3.87 -8.98
C GLY A 127 -4.85 3.43 -8.45
N SER A 128 -3.88 3.15 -9.33
CA SER A 128 -2.52 2.74 -8.98
C SER A 128 -1.70 3.95 -8.51
N LEU A 129 -2.10 4.53 -7.37
CA LEU A 129 -1.52 5.75 -6.82
C LEU A 129 -0.38 5.49 -5.84
N ARG A 130 -0.18 4.26 -5.38
CA ARG A 130 0.87 3.92 -4.40
C ARG A 130 2.28 4.17 -4.95
N ASP A 131 3.16 4.76 -4.15
CA ASP A 131 4.56 5.04 -4.55
C ASP A 131 5.43 3.78 -4.66
N ASP A 132 4.97 2.65 -4.12
CA ASP A 132 5.64 1.34 -4.15
C ASP A 132 5.16 0.42 -5.29
N PHE A 133 4.53 0.95 -6.34
CA PHE A 133 4.12 0.15 -7.51
C PHE A 133 5.35 -0.47 -8.20
N ASP A 134 5.33 -1.79 -8.38
CA ASP A 134 6.41 -2.54 -9.00
C ASP A 134 6.25 -2.58 -10.54
N PHE A 135 7.08 -1.81 -11.23
CA PHE A 135 7.22 -1.86 -12.70
C PHE A 135 8.34 -2.81 -13.18
N GLY A 136 9.02 -3.47 -12.25
CA GLY A 136 10.29 -4.16 -12.48
C GLY A 136 11.47 -3.22 -12.67
N THR A 137 12.62 -3.80 -12.99
CA THR A 137 13.87 -3.06 -13.14
C THR A 137 13.91 -2.18 -14.39
N LEU A 138 13.21 -2.54 -15.46
CA LEU A 138 13.28 -1.83 -16.74
C LEU A 138 11.95 -1.19 -17.11
N VAL A 139 12.00 0.09 -17.46
CA VAL A 139 10.87 0.85 -17.99
C VAL A 139 11.26 1.49 -19.32
N PHE A 140 10.29 1.63 -20.22
CA PHE A 140 10.48 2.11 -21.58
C PHE A 140 9.54 3.27 -21.86
N ILE A 141 10.07 4.46 -22.10
CA ILE A 141 9.31 5.71 -22.12
C ILE A 141 9.50 6.40 -23.47
N ARG A 142 8.43 6.96 -24.04
CA ARG A 142 8.55 7.80 -25.24
C ARG A 142 9.27 9.09 -24.86
N ALA A 143 10.33 9.43 -25.60
CA ALA A 143 11.22 10.53 -25.24
C ALA A 143 10.48 11.89 -25.19
N GLU A 144 9.56 12.12 -26.13
CA GLU A 144 8.69 13.32 -26.15
C GLU A 144 7.88 13.45 -24.86
N ASP A 145 7.16 12.40 -24.43
CA ASP A 145 6.36 12.46 -23.21
C ASP A 145 7.23 12.62 -21.96
N PHE A 146 8.42 12.02 -21.95
CA PHE A 146 9.37 12.18 -20.86
C PHE A 146 9.79 13.65 -20.72
N VAL A 147 10.23 14.27 -21.83
CA VAL A 147 10.69 15.66 -21.85
C VAL A 147 9.55 16.60 -21.44
N GLU A 148 8.35 16.41 -22.00
CA GLU A 148 7.20 17.22 -21.61
C GLU A 148 6.86 17.05 -20.13
N ALA A 149 6.74 15.82 -19.65
CA ALA A 149 6.39 15.55 -18.25
C ALA A 149 7.43 16.12 -17.27
N VAL A 150 8.72 16.06 -17.60
CA VAL A 150 9.80 16.66 -16.81
C VAL A 150 9.74 18.19 -16.86
N SER A 151 9.39 18.79 -17.99
CA SER A 151 9.28 20.27 -18.11
C SER A 151 8.13 20.86 -17.27
N GLU A 152 7.09 20.06 -16.97
CA GLU A 152 6.00 20.43 -16.09
C GLU A 152 6.34 20.28 -14.59
N MET A 153 7.52 19.78 -14.23
CA MET A 153 7.91 19.58 -12.83
C MET A 153 8.30 20.91 -12.16
N GLU A 154 7.37 21.44 -11.36
CA GLU A 154 7.56 22.67 -10.59
C GLU A 154 8.34 22.46 -9.28
N THR A 155 8.37 21.22 -8.76
CA THR A 155 9.00 20.89 -7.48
C THR A 155 10.34 20.18 -7.72
N ASP A 156 11.38 20.64 -7.04
CA ASP A 156 12.68 19.97 -7.02
C ASP A 156 12.71 18.89 -5.95
N TYR A 157 12.40 17.65 -6.36
CA TYR A 157 12.47 16.45 -5.53
C TYR A 157 13.89 15.88 -5.42
N LEU A 158 14.24 15.36 -4.24
CA LEU A 158 15.42 14.53 -3.98
C LEU A 158 15.10 13.02 -4.00
N TYR A 159 13.83 12.64 -3.86
CA TYR A 159 13.39 11.26 -3.73
C TYR A 159 12.19 10.91 -4.64
N ALA A 160 11.22 11.82 -4.78
CA ALA A 160 9.95 11.52 -5.45
C ALA A 160 9.93 11.80 -6.96
N ALA A 161 11.04 12.17 -7.60
CA ALA A 161 11.02 12.64 -8.99
C ALA A 161 10.47 11.58 -9.97
N PHE A 162 10.90 10.32 -9.85
CA PHE A 162 10.37 9.23 -10.69
C PHE A 162 8.89 8.94 -10.43
N TYR A 163 8.44 9.09 -9.17
CA TYR A 163 7.04 8.90 -8.81
C TYR A 163 6.17 10.01 -9.40
N ASP A 164 6.57 11.28 -9.28
CA ASP A 164 5.90 12.40 -9.96
C ASP A 164 5.90 12.20 -11.48
N LEU A 165 7.04 11.84 -12.09
CA LEU A 165 7.15 11.54 -13.53
C LEU A 165 6.09 10.52 -13.96
N ARG A 166 5.98 9.38 -13.27
CA ARG A 166 4.98 8.36 -13.63
C ARG A 166 3.56 8.89 -13.55
N LEU A 167 3.24 9.66 -12.50
CA LEU A 167 1.92 10.25 -12.29
C LEU A 167 1.58 11.28 -13.36
N ARG A 168 2.58 11.94 -13.95
CA ARG A 168 2.40 12.85 -15.08
C ARG A 168 2.19 12.11 -16.40
N LEU A 169 2.93 11.03 -16.62
CA LEU A 169 2.79 10.16 -17.79
C LEU A 169 1.43 9.46 -17.81
N SER A 170 0.88 9.08 -16.64
CA SER A 170 -0.46 8.48 -16.55
C SER A 170 -1.61 9.39 -16.98
N ARG A 171 -1.40 10.71 -16.95
CA ARG A 171 -2.38 11.70 -17.44
C ARG A 171 -2.33 11.87 -18.96
N ARG A 172 -1.24 11.43 -19.61
CA ARG A 172 -1.03 11.56 -21.06
C ARG A 172 -1.56 10.37 -21.85
N GLY A 173 -1.63 9.21 -21.20
CA GLY A 173 -2.12 8.00 -21.83
C GLY A 173 -2.04 6.80 -20.91
N ARG A 174 -2.56 5.67 -21.40
CA ARG A 174 -2.50 4.40 -20.67
C ARG A 174 -1.06 3.90 -20.59
N LEU A 175 -0.57 3.64 -19.38
CA LEU A 175 0.67 2.90 -19.17
C LEU A 175 0.45 1.45 -19.62
N PHE A 176 1.31 0.96 -20.50
CA PHE A 176 1.11 -0.32 -21.16
C PHE A 176 1.97 -1.40 -20.53
N HIS A 177 1.31 -2.39 -19.95
CA HIS A 177 1.94 -3.58 -19.38
C HIS A 177 2.10 -4.66 -20.45
N LEU A 178 3.33 -4.92 -20.87
CA LEU A 178 3.65 -6.01 -21.78
C LEU A 178 3.93 -7.29 -20.97
N ARG A 179 2.99 -8.22 -20.99
CA ARG A 179 3.01 -9.49 -20.23
C ARG A 179 3.96 -10.53 -20.81
N GLU A 180 5.19 -10.12 -21.08
CA GLU A 180 6.26 -10.91 -21.66
C GLU A 180 7.49 -10.83 -20.77
N MET A 181 8.11 -11.98 -20.51
CA MET A 181 9.26 -12.09 -19.61
C MET A 181 10.55 -11.77 -20.37
N LEU A 182 10.81 -10.48 -20.63
CA LEU A 182 11.85 -10.05 -21.57
C LEU A 182 13.27 -9.90 -20.97
N TYR A 183 13.42 -9.95 -19.66
CA TYR A 183 14.72 -9.87 -18.98
C TYR A 183 14.73 -10.68 -17.68
N THR A 184 15.91 -10.87 -17.10
CA THR A 184 16.08 -11.55 -15.81
C THR A 184 16.65 -10.58 -14.79
N GLU A 185 15.98 -10.46 -13.65
CA GLU A 185 16.40 -9.73 -12.46
C GLU A 185 17.28 -10.62 -11.58
N ARG A 186 18.34 -10.02 -11.04
CA ARG A 186 19.27 -10.65 -10.09
C ARG A 186 19.40 -9.77 -8.85
N PRO A 187 19.38 -10.36 -7.65
CA PRO A 187 19.63 -9.60 -6.44
C PRO A 187 21.06 -9.05 -6.48
N VAL A 188 21.23 -7.79 -6.07
CA VAL A 188 22.54 -7.21 -5.85
C VAL A 188 23.07 -7.75 -4.52
N VAL A 189 24.31 -8.24 -4.50
CA VAL A 189 24.93 -8.78 -3.28
C VAL A 189 24.97 -7.68 -2.20
N GLY A 190 24.27 -7.89 -1.08
CA GLY A 190 24.23 -6.96 0.06
C GLY A 190 22.93 -6.15 0.25
N SER A 191 21.94 -6.26 -0.64
CA SER A 191 20.65 -5.53 -0.52
C SER A 191 19.57 -6.31 0.26
N GLY A 192 19.96 -6.98 1.34
CA GLY A 192 19.06 -7.77 2.19
C GLY A 192 18.47 -6.93 3.32
N GLY A 193 17.45 -6.12 3.03
CA GLY A 193 16.63 -5.42 4.03
C GLY A 193 15.15 -5.73 3.84
N GLU A 194 14.46 -6.06 4.93
CA GLU A 194 13.03 -6.41 4.96
C GLU A 194 12.16 -5.21 4.56
N ARG A 195 11.67 -5.22 3.30
CA ARG A 195 10.91 -4.12 2.68
C ARG A 195 9.50 -3.86 3.25
N GLN A 196 9.02 -4.68 4.18
CA GLN A 196 7.59 -4.68 4.55
C GLN A 196 7.17 -3.45 5.38
N PHE A 197 8.13 -2.70 5.93
CA PHE A 197 7.88 -1.53 6.78
C PHE A 197 8.86 -0.36 6.54
N ASP A 198 9.50 -0.30 5.37
CA ASP A 198 10.45 0.78 5.08
C ASP A 198 9.79 2.17 5.15
N TYR A 199 8.49 2.28 4.87
CA TYR A 199 7.77 3.56 4.94
C TYR A 199 7.60 4.13 6.35
N VAL A 200 7.71 3.29 7.40
CA VAL A 200 7.57 3.69 8.81
C VAL A 200 8.91 4.02 9.48
N ASP A 201 10.03 3.88 8.76
CA ASP A 201 11.35 4.25 9.27
C ASP A 201 11.47 5.79 9.41
N PRO A 202 11.82 6.34 10.58
CA PRO A 202 12.06 7.77 10.76
C PRO A 202 13.08 8.36 9.78
N ARG A 203 14.03 7.55 9.27
CA ARG A 203 15.02 7.93 8.25
C ARG A 203 14.40 8.17 6.88
N ASN A 204 13.17 7.70 6.66
CA ASN A 204 12.41 7.87 5.42
C ASN A 204 11.36 8.98 5.50
N ARG A 205 11.31 9.77 6.57
CA ARG A 205 10.32 10.86 6.70
C ARG A 205 10.40 11.90 5.57
N SER A 206 11.61 12.28 5.16
CA SER A 206 11.81 13.19 4.02
C SER A 206 11.29 12.59 2.71
N VAL A 207 11.51 11.30 2.50
CA VAL A 207 10.96 10.53 1.37
C VAL A 207 9.43 10.57 1.42
N GLN A 208 8.82 10.25 2.57
CA GLN A 208 7.36 10.25 2.73
C GLN A 208 6.74 11.62 2.44
N ILE A 209 7.36 12.70 2.91
CA ILE A 209 6.90 14.09 2.64
C ILE A 209 6.90 14.39 1.14
N GLU A 210 7.97 14.02 0.43
CA GLU A 210 8.04 14.24 -1.01
C GLU A 210 7.04 13.37 -1.80
N MET A 211 6.88 12.09 -1.43
CA MET A 211 5.91 11.19 -2.06
C MET A 211 4.47 11.69 -1.83
N GLU A 212 4.14 12.12 -0.61
CA GLU A 212 2.85 12.73 -0.31
C GLU A 212 2.60 13.99 -1.14
N ARG A 213 3.61 14.86 -1.29
CA ARG A 213 3.51 16.07 -2.09
C ARG A 213 3.25 15.76 -3.57
N ALA A 214 3.96 14.80 -4.15
CA ALA A 214 3.75 14.36 -5.53
C ALA A 214 2.33 13.81 -5.76
N CYS A 215 1.86 12.93 -4.86
CA CYS A 215 0.50 12.39 -4.93
C CYS A 215 -0.55 13.50 -4.79
N THR A 216 -0.36 14.42 -3.84
CA THR A 216 -1.28 15.55 -3.59
C THR A 216 -1.41 16.44 -4.83
N CYS A 217 -0.28 16.79 -5.46
CA CYS A 217 -0.28 17.55 -6.72
C CYS A 217 -1.03 16.80 -7.83
N HIS A 218 -0.79 15.50 -7.98
CA HIS A 218 -1.52 14.69 -8.95
C HIS A 218 -3.03 14.71 -8.70
N LEU A 219 -3.47 14.52 -7.45
CA LEU A 219 -4.89 14.56 -7.06
C LEU A 219 -5.54 15.91 -7.37
N GLN A 220 -4.82 17.03 -7.21
CA GLN A 220 -5.31 18.36 -7.57
C GLN A 220 -5.54 18.46 -9.08
N VAL A 221 -4.56 18.05 -9.89
CA VAL A 221 -4.66 18.12 -11.35
C VAL A 221 -5.78 17.24 -11.90
N VAL A 222 -6.00 16.05 -11.32
CA VAL A 222 -7.06 15.14 -11.78
C VAL A 222 -8.43 15.45 -11.17
N GLY A 223 -8.55 16.50 -10.35
CA GLY A 223 -9.81 16.93 -9.75
C GLY A 223 -10.33 16.04 -8.62
N ALA A 224 -9.45 15.26 -7.97
CA ALA A 224 -9.81 14.34 -6.89
C ALA A 224 -9.26 14.74 -5.51
N TRP A 225 -8.52 15.86 -5.43
CA TRP A 225 -8.07 16.41 -4.16
C TRP A 225 -9.26 16.90 -3.34
N LEU A 226 -9.19 16.72 -2.03
CA LEU A 226 -10.19 17.24 -1.10
C LEU A 226 -9.51 18.10 -0.02
N PRO A 227 -10.15 19.20 0.46
CA PRO A 227 -9.62 20.05 1.54
C PRO A 227 -9.52 19.34 2.90
N PRO A 228 -9.17 19.95 4.03
CA PRO A 228 -9.41 19.32 5.34
C PRO A 228 -10.90 19.03 5.59
N VAL A 229 -11.22 18.06 6.45
CA VAL A 229 -12.61 17.73 6.79
C VAL A 229 -13.10 18.63 7.93
N GLU A 230 -14.23 19.30 7.71
CA GLU A 230 -14.88 20.13 8.74
C GLU A 230 -16.10 19.46 9.38
N ARG A 231 -16.60 18.36 8.79
CA ARG A 231 -17.82 17.68 9.23
C ARG A 231 -17.56 16.79 10.44
N SER A 232 -18.26 17.08 11.53
CA SER A 232 -18.39 16.21 12.70
C SER A 232 -19.59 15.27 12.56
N VAL A 233 -19.49 14.10 13.20
CA VAL A 233 -20.57 13.15 13.35
C VAL A 233 -21.45 13.55 14.53
N VAL A 234 -22.76 13.59 14.31
CA VAL A 234 -23.74 13.70 15.39
C VAL A 234 -24.06 12.27 15.83
N TYR A 235 -23.68 11.92 17.06
CA TYR A 235 -24.08 10.64 17.63
C TYR A 235 -25.52 10.76 18.08
N ASP A 236 -26.40 10.00 17.44
CA ASP A 236 -27.79 9.95 17.80
C ASP A 236 -27.95 9.25 19.17
N GLU A 237 -28.38 10.02 20.17
CA GLU A 237 -28.64 9.52 21.52
C GLU A 237 -30.01 8.83 21.63
N GLU A 238 -30.88 8.98 20.63
CA GLU A 238 -32.18 8.29 20.57
C GLU A 238 -32.03 6.83 20.11
N ILE A 239 -30.93 6.49 19.43
CA ILE A 239 -30.61 5.09 19.10
C ILE A 239 -30.17 4.39 20.39
N GLY A 240 -31.09 3.61 20.97
CA GLY A 240 -30.80 2.74 22.10
C GLY A 240 -29.84 1.62 21.72
N PHE A 241 -28.60 1.68 22.23
CA PHE A 241 -27.63 0.58 22.13
C PHE A 241 -27.59 -0.23 23.43
N PRO A 242 -27.36 -1.55 23.34
CA PRO A 242 -27.26 -2.40 24.54
C PRO A 242 -25.99 -2.12 25.36
N VAL A 243 -24.93 -1.64 24.69
CA VAL A 243 -23.65 -1.24 25.28
C VAL A 243 -23.03 -0.09 24.48
N ASP A 244 -22.09 0.64 25.07
CA ASP A 244 -21.36 1.70 24.38
C ASP A 244 -20.38 1.13 23.34
N VAL A 245 -19.71 0.02 23.66
CA VAL A 245 -18.64 -0.56 22.84
C VAL A 245 -18.86 -2.05 22.59
N SER A 246 -18.66 -2.50 21.36
CA SER A 246 -18.50 -3.91 21.03
C SER A 246 -17.12 -4.18 20.46
N VAL A 247 -16.34 -5.02 21.12
CA VAL A 247 -15.10 -5.56 20.54
C VAL A 247 -15.47 -6.64 19.53
N ILE A 248 -15.07 -6.48 18.27
CA ILE A 248 -15.40 -7.40 17.18
C ILE A 248 -14.16 -8.23 16.83
N ILE A 249 -14.30 -9.55 16.89
CA ILE A 249 -13.23 -10.51 16.60
C ILE A 249 -13.69 -11.52 15.55
N PRO A 250 -13.41 -11.29 14.26
CA PRO A 250 -13.52 -12.33 13.24
C PRO A 250 -12.50 -13.44 13.51
N VAL A 251 -12.92 -14.70 13.44
CA VAL A 251 -12.01 -15.82 13.70
C VAL A 251 -12.25 -17.00 12.75
N TYR A 252 -11.16 -17.64 12.33
CA TYR A 252 -11.17 -18.90 11.61
C TYR A 252 -9.91 -19.72 11.94
N ASN A 253 -10.09 -20.87 12.58
CA ASN A 253 -9.02 -21.79 12.96
C ASN A 253 -7.87 -21.10 13.73
N ARG A 254 -8.18 -20.64 14.95
CA ARG A 254 -7.26 -19.90 15.83
C ARG A 254 -7.31 -20.40 17.27
N VAL A 255 -7.44 -21.71 17.47
CA VAL A 255 -7.55 -22.32 18.81
C VAL A 255 -6.35 -21.95 19.71
N ARG A 256 -5.19 -21.71 19.09
CA ARG A 256 -3.93 -21.39 19.79
C ARG A 256 -3.84 -19.95 20.30
N THR A 257 -4.63 -19.02 19.78
CA THR A 257 -4.48 -17.58 20.06
C THR A 257 -5.74 -16.91 20.56
N ILE A 258 -6.92 -17.41 20.16
CA ILE A 258 -8.20 -16.72 20.42
C ILE A 258 -8.48 -16.49 21.92
N ALA A 259 -8.05 -17.40 22.79
CA ALA A 259 -8.22 -17.24 24.23
C ALA A 259 -7.46 -16.03 24.79
N ASP A 260 -6.28 -15.73 24.26
CA ASP A 260 -5.50 -14.55 24.67
C ASP A 260 -6.16 -13.26 24.20
N ALA A 261 -6.65 -13.24 22.95
CA ALA A 261 -7.37 -12.10 22.39
C ALA A 261 -8.61 -11.79 23.24
N VAL A 262 -9.47 -12.78 23.49
CA VAL A 262 -10.68 -12.64 24.31
C VAL A 262 -10.34 -12.19 25.74
N ARG A 263 -9.28 -12.74 26.35
CA ARG A 263 -8.84 -12.32 27.69
C ARG A 263 -8.41 -10.84 27.69
N SER A 264 -7.60 -10.41 26.73
CA SER A 264 -7.15 -9.01 26.64
C SER A 264 -8.31 -8.02 26.46
N ALA A 265 -9.35 -8.40 25.72
CA ALA A 265 -10.58 -7.62 25.60
C ALA A 265 -11.42 -7.63 26.90
N SER A 266 -11.42 -8.74 27.63
CA SER A 266 -12.18 -8.90 28.89
C SER A 266 -11.59 -8.09 30.05
N GLU A 267 -10.30 -7.76 29.98
CA GLU A 267 -9.57 -6.99 30.99
C GLU A 267 -9.69 -5.47 30.82
N GLN A 268 -10.38 -4.99 29.77
CA GLN A 268 -10.54 -3.55 29.50
C GLN A 268 -11.37 -2.85 30.59
N GLN A 269 -10.93 -1.64 30.94
CA GLN A 269 -11.44 -0.81 32.02
C GLN A 269 -11.70 0.61 31.52
N GLY A 270 -12.75 1.24 32.03
CA GLY A 270 -13.10 2.62 31.73
C GLY A 270 -14.53 2.97 32.09
N ASN A 271 -14.95 4.18 31.75
CA ASN A 271 -16.29 4.69 31.96
C ASN A 271 -17.17 4.46 30.72
N PHE A 272 -17.40 3.19 30.41
CA PHE A 272 -18.24 2.74 29.29
C PHE A 272 -18.74 1.32 29.56
N THR A 273 -19.87 0.96 28.98
CA THR A 273 -20.36 -0.42 28.92
C THR A 273 -19.85 -1.12 27.68
N TYR A 274 -19.55 -2.42 27.74
CA TYR A 274 -19.09 -3.14 26.56
C TYR A 274 -19.37 -4.64 26.57
N ASN A 275 -19.34 -5.22 25.37
CA ASN A 275 -19.32 -6.66 25.15
C ASN A 275 -18.23 -7.06 24.13
N ILE A 276 -18.04 -8.36 23.95
CA ILE A 276 -17.09 -8.94 23.01
C ILE A 276 -17.89 -9.84 22.08
N ILE A 277 -17.89 -9.55 20.79
CA ILE A 277 -18.57 -10.33 19.76
C ILE A 277 -17.49 -11.05 18.95
N VAL A 278 -17.44 -12.37 19.09
CA VAL A 278 -16.56 -13.23 18.28
C VAL A 278 -17.40 -13.87 17.19
N VAL A 279 -17.02 -13.64 15.93
CA VAL A 279 -17.67 -14.25 14.77
C VAL A 279 -16.78 -15.37 14.25
N ASP A 280 -17.16 -16.60 14.60
CA ASP A 280 -16.48 -17.83 14.18
C ASP A 280 -16.98 -18.27 12.81
N ASN A 281 -16.11 -18.17 11.81
CA ASN A 281 -16.39 -18.52 10.43
C ASN A 281 -16.22 -20.02 10.19
N TYR A 282 -16.90 -20.85 10.98
CA TYR A 282 -16.88 -22.31 10.89
C TYR A 282 -15.51 -22.94 11.12
N SER A 283 -14.85 -22.56 12.21
CA SER A 283 -13.61 -23.22 12.64
C SER A 283 -13.80 -24.72 12.87
N THR A 284 -12.73 -25.47 12.67
CA THR A 284 -12.68 -26.94 12.78
C THR A 284 -11.53 -27.44 13.64
N ASP A 285 -10.77 -26.53 14.25
CA ASP A 285 -9.54 -26.82 15.00
C ASP A 285 -9.74 -26.83 16.53
N GLY A 286 -10.98 -26.76 17.01
CA GLY A 286 -11.30 -26.61 18.43
C GLY A 286 -11.60 -25.18 18.89
N THR A 287 -11.49 -24.19 17.99
CA THR A 287 -11.79 -22.77 18.30
C THR A 287 -13.23 -22.59 18.81
N THR A 288 -14.21 -23.23 18.14
CA THR A 288 -15.64 -23.11 18.46
C THR A 288 -15.93 -23.59 19.88
N GLU A 289 -15.42 -24.77 20.25
CA GLU A 289 -15.60 -25.38 21.57
C GLU A 289 -14.95 -24.55 22.68
N LEU A 290 -13.76 -24.02 22.41
CA LEU A 290 -13.05 -23.13 23.33
C LEU A 290 -13.81 -21.82 23.57
N LEU A 291 -14.38 -21.22 22.53
CA LEU A 291 -15.21 -20.02 22.64
C LEU A 291 -16.49 -20.29 23.44
N GLN A 292 -17.11 -21.45 23.24
CA GLN A 292 -18.28 -21.85 24.03
C GLN A 292 -17.94 -21.98 25.51
N SER A 293 -16.79 -22.59 25.87
CA SER A 293 -16.38 -22.68 27.28
C SER A 293 -16.11 -21.30 27.90
N LEU A 294 -15.43 -20.41 27.15
CA LEU A 294 -15.14 -19.05 27.63
C LEU A 294 -16.42 -18.21 27.81
N ALA A 295 -17.44 -18.42 26.97
CA ALA A 295 -18.71 -17.69 27.04
C ALA A 295 -19.53 -18.08 28.28
N VAL A 296 -19.36 -19.29 28.80
CA VAL A 296 -19.96 -19.72 30.08
C VAL A 296 -19.34 -18.95 31.26
N GLU A 297 -18.04 -18.68 31.19
CA GLU A 297 -17.30 -17.98 32.26
C GLU A 297 -17.44 -16.45 32.19
N ASN A 298 -17.67 -15.90 31.00
CA ASN A 298 -17.76 -14.47 30.76
C ASN A 298 -19.05 -14.10 30.02
N SER A 299 -20.04 -13.58 30.75
CA SER A 299 -21.33 -13.16 30.20
C SER A 299 -21.25 -12.01 29.19
N ARG A 300 -20.12 -11.31 29.08
CA ARG A 300 -19.88 -10.27 28.06
C ARG A 300 -19.43 -10.86 26.72
N LEU A 301 -19.04 -12.14 26.67
CA LEU A 301 -18.60 -12.80 25.45
C LEU A 301 -19.79 -13.40 24.70
N ILE A 302 -20.00 -12.92 23.48
CA ILE A 302 -21.03 -13.38 22.56
C ILE A 302 -20.32 -14.10 21.42
N HIS A 303 -20.47 -15.42 21.38
CA HIS A 303 -19.95 -16.25 20.30
C HIS A 303 -21.02 -16.46 19.24
N LEU A 304 -20.73 -16.02 18.02
CA LEU A 304 -21.63 -16.11 16.87
C LEU A 304 -21.00 -16.97 15.77
N VAL A 305 -21.84 -17.76 15.09
CA VAL A 305 -21.48 -18.47 13.86
C VAL A 305 -22.44 -18.00 12.77
N PRO A 306 -21.97 -17.40 11.65
CA PRO A 306 -22.85 -16.92 10.58
C PRO A 306 -23.71 -18.03 9.98
N GLU A 307 -24.95 -17.74 9.58
CA GLU A 307 -25.85 -18.75 8.98
C GLU A 307 -25.32 -19.37 7.67
N LYS A 308 -24.52 -18.62 6.92
CA LYS A 308 -23.93 -19.06 5.65
C LYS A 308 -22.41 -19.19 5.78
N LYS A 309 -21.88 -20.28 5.23
CA LYS A 309 -20.43 -20.49 5.10
C LYS A 309 -19.83 -19.58 4.04
N GLY A 310 -18.55 -19.25 4.20
CA GLY A 310 -17.72 -18.63 3.16
C GLY A 310 -17.63 -17.11 3.20
N ALA A 311 -18.01 -16.49 4.31
CA ALA A 311 -17.77 -15.07 4.53
C ALA A 311 -16.25 -14.78 4.57
N GLY A 312 -15.82 -13.67 4.00
CA GLY A 312 -14.53 -13.07 4.28
C GLY A 312 -14.50 -12.38 5.64
N ILE A 313 -13.39 -11.72 5.94
CA ILE A 313 -13.26 -10.91 7.17
C ILE A 313 -14.32 -9.79 7.18
N GLY A 314 -14.52 -9.12 6.05
CA GLY A 314 -15.54 -8.07 5.91
C GLY A 314 -16.97 -8.59 6.12
N GLY A 315 -17.29 -9.79 5.62
CA GLY A 315 -18.57 -10.43 5.90
C GLY A 315 -18.78 -10.76 7.38
N CYS A 316 -17.73 -11.24 8.07
CA CYS A 316 -17.78 -11.47 9.51
C CYS A 316 -18.02 -10.17 10.30
N TRP A 317 -17.36 -9.08 9.90
CA TRP A 317 -17.59 -7.75 10.45
C TRP A 317 -19.03 -7.27 10.24
N ASN A 318 -19.54 -7.39 9.02
CA ASN A 318 -20.92 -7.00 8.71
C ASN A 318 -21.94 -7.82 9.51
N TYR A 319 -21.67 -9.11 9.71
CA TYR A 319 -22.50 -9.98 10.55
C TYR A 319 -22.50 -9.50 12.01
N ALA A 320 -21.33 -9.20 12.58
CA ALA A 320 -21.20 -8.72 13.94
C ALA A 320 -21.89 -7.36 14.16
N VAL A 321 -21.65 -6.42 13.24
CA VAL A 321 -22.15 -5.04 13.33
C VAL A 321 -23.66 -4.97 13.13
N SER A 322 -24.24 -5.89 12.36
CA SER A 322 -25.68 -5.99 12.16
C SER A 322 -26.41 -6.68 13.33
N HIS A 323 -25.67 -7.33 14.24
CA HIS A 323 -26.24 -8.02 15.38
C HIS A 323 -26.86 -7.03 16.38
N GLU A 324 -27.99 -7.41 17.00
CA GLU A 324 -28.72 -6.56 17.96
C GLU A 324 -27.90 -6.21 19.20
N ALA A 325 -26.98 -7.10 19.58
CA ALA A 325 -26.05 -6.88 20.68
C ALA A 325 -24.91 -5.89 20.36
N CYS A 326 -24.74 -5.47 19.10
CA CYS A 326 -23.65 -4.57 18.74
C CYS A 326 -23.90 -3.17 19.28
N GLY A 327 -22.91 -2.64 20.00
CA GLY A 327 -22.95 -1.36 20.68
C GLY A 327 -22.78 -0.16 19.75
N ARG A 328 -22.75 1.03 20.37
CA ARG A 328 -22.63 2.32 19.66
C ARG A 328 -21.35 2.40 18.83
N PHE A 329 -20.25 1.88 19.36
CA PHE A 329 -18.95 1.82 18.69
C PHE A 329 -18.49 0.37 18.52
N ALA A 330 -18.11 -0.01 17.31
CA ALA A 330 -17.52 -1.31 17.01
C ALA A 330 -15.99 -1.18 16.91
N VAL A 331 -15.24 -1.94 17.71
CA VAL A 331 -13.78 -1.82 17.83
C VAL A 331 -13.12 -3.13 17.44
N GLN A 332 -12.11 -3.07 16.59
CA GLN A 332 -11.39 -4.23 16.09
C GLN A 332 -10.52 -4.87 17.18
N LEU A 333 -10.58 -6.20 17.24
CA LEU A 333 -9.46 -7.03 17.71
C LEU A 333 -9.32 -8.27 16.81
N ASP A 334 -8.14 -8.47 16.24
CA ASP A 334 -7.81 -9.64 15.45
C ASP A 334 -7.56 -10.85 16.36
N SER A 335 -7.98 -12.03 15.91
CA SER A 335 -8.01 -13.26 16.72
C SER A 335 -6.66 -13.80 17.18
N ASP A 336 -5.56 -13.25 16.68
CA ASP A 336 -4.17 -13.58 17.00
C ASP A 336 -3.40 -12.44 17.71
N ASP A 337 -4.06 -11.31 17.93
CA ASP A 337 -3.48 -10.10 18.49
C ASP A 337 -4.09 -9.76 19.87
N LEU A 338 -3.59 -8.69 20.51
CA LEU A 338 -3.99 -8.29 21.86
C LEU A 338 -4.09 -6.77 21.98
N TYR A 339 -4.98 -6.28 22.84
CA TYR A 339 -4.88 -4.90 23.30
C TYR A 339 -3.63 -4.71 24.19
N LYS A 340 -2.99 -3.55 24.06
CA LYS A 340 -1.90 -3.12 24.93
C LYS A 340 -2.48 -2.41 26.15
N GLY A 341 -2.40 -3.07 27.31
CA GLY A 341 -2.93 -2.54 28.56
C GLY A 341 -4.45 -2.66 28.67
N THR A 342 -5.00 -2.16 29.78
CA THR A 342 -6.42 -2.26 30.12
C THR A 342 -7.23 -1.01 29.76
N ASP A 343 -6.60 0.04 29.23
CA ASP A 343 -7.21 1.34 28.95
C ASP A 343 -7.41 1.61 27.45
N ALA A 344 -7.09 0.66 26.57
CA ALA A 344 -7.14 0.86 25.12
C ALA A 344 -8.54 1.28 24.64
N LEU A 345 -9.60 0.62 25.11
CA LEU A 345 -10.98 0.99 24.76
C LEU A 345 -11.39 2.36 25.32
N GLN A 346 -10.99 2.69 26.55
CA GLN A 346 -11.26 4.01 27.16
C GLN A 346 -10.71 5.13 26.28
N ARG A 347 -9.45 4.97 25.83
CA ARG A 347 -8.79 5.95 24.96
C ARG A 347 -9.48 6.11 23.62
N ILE A 348 -9.96 5.01 23.02
CA ILE A 348 -10.72 5.05 21.76
C ILE A 348 -12.05 5.80 21.94
N VAL A 349 -12.80 5.49 23.01
CA VAL A 349 -14.08 6.13 23.34
C VAL A 349 -13.89 7.64 23.57
N GLU A 350 -12.86 8.04 24.29
CA GLU A 350 -12.53 9.45 24.51
C GLU A 350 -12.29 10.20 23.19
N VAL A 351 -11.60 9.58 22.22
CA VAL A 351 -11.38 10.19 20.91
C VAL A 351 -12.69 10.35 20.14
N PHE A 352 -13.58 9.35 20.14
CA PHE A 352 -14.91 9.51 19.52
C PHE A 352 -15.66 10.70 20.13
N HIS A 353 -15.72 10.78 21.46
CA HIS A 353 -16.46 11.87 22.11
C HIS A 353 -15.82 13.24 21.89
N ARG A 354 -14.48 13.33 21.91
CA ARG A 354 -13.74 14.58 21.73
C ARG A 354 -13.76 15.07 20.29
N GLU A 355 -13.45 14.21 19.34
CA GLU A 355 -13.28 14.57 17.92
C GLU A 355 -14.58 14.47 17.12
N LYS A 356 -15.61 13.80 17.65
CA LYS A 356 -16.88 13.55 16.95
C LYS A 356 -16.66 12.98 15.56
N CYS A 357 -15.85 11.93 15.46
CA CYS A 357 -15.42 11.30 14.21
C CYS A 357 -16.26 10.06 13.85
N ALA A 358 -16.17 9.62 12.59
CA ALA A 358 -16.83 8.39 12.12
C ALA A 358 -16.01 7.14 12.43
N MET A 359 -14.69 7.29 12.53
CA MET A 359 -13.74 6.22 12.77
C MET A 359 -12.59 6.74 13.62
N VAL A 360 -12.05 5.88 14.46
CA VAL A 360 -10.80 6.10 15.20
C VAL A 360 -9.80 5.02 14.77
N VAL A 361 -8.55 5.42 14.57
CA VAL A 361 -7.47 4.51 14.23
C VAL A 361 -6.31 4.72 15.18
N GLY A 362 -5.89 3.63 15.82
CA GLY A 362 -4.73 3.64 16.70
C GLY A 362 -3.43 3.24 16.01
N SER A 363 -2.40 3.14 16.85
CA SER A 363 -1.10 2.56 16.53
C SER A 363 -0.92 1.20 17.19
N TYR A 364 0.03 0.42 16.69
CA TYR A 364 0.33 -0.90 17.21
C TYR A 364 1.83 -1.17 17.28
N GLU A 365 2.23 -2.13 18.09
CA GLU A 365 3.60 -2.65 18.15
C GLU A 365 3.66 -4.05 17.55
N LEU A 366 4.70 -4.33 16.76
CA LEU A 366 4.99 -5.68 16.33
C LEU A 366 5.63 -6.46 17.48
N THR A 367 5.12 -7.65 17.77
CA THR A 367 5.71 -8.53 18.79
C THR A 367 5.87 -9.95 18.27
N ASP A 368 6.79 -10.71 18.87
CA ASP A 368 6.82 -12.16 18.68
C ASP A 368 5.72 -12.85 19.50
N TRP A 369 5.69 -14.18 19.44
CA TRP A 369 4.75 -15.01 20.18
C TRP A 369 4.77 -14.78 21.71
N ASN A 370 5.92 -14.39 22.27
CA ASN A 370 6.11 -14.13 23.69
C ASN A 370 5.93 -12.65 24.05
N LEU A 371 5.32 -11.87 23.15
CA LEU A 371 5.06 -10.44 23.30
C LEU A 371 6.34 -9.58 23.40
N ARG A 372 7.48 -10.10 22.93
CA ARG A 372 8.71 -9.32 22.84
C ARG A 372 8.66 -8.45 21.58
N PRO A 373 8.98 -7.15 21.66
CA PRO A 373 8.95 -6.27 20.50
C PRO A 373 9.84 -6.77 19.36
N LEU A 374 9.34 -6.66 18.13
CA LEU A 374 10.07 -6.92 16.89
C LEU A 374 10.32 -5.60 16.16
N PRO A 375 11.45 -5.46 15.42
CA PRO A 375 11.65 -4.32 14.53
C PRO A 375 10.51 -4.16 13.51
N PRO A 376 10.14 -2.92 13.11
CA PRO A 376 10.69 -1.65 13.57
C PRO A 376 10.12 -1.17 14.93
N GLY A 377 9.29 -1.97 15.60
CA GLY A 377 8.65 -1.64 16.88
C GLY A 377 7.26 -1.03 16.69
N LEU A 378 7.12 0.25 17.02
CA LEU A 378 5.87 1.01 16.90
C LEU A 378 5.56 1.33 15.44
N ILE A 379 4.33 1.03 15.03
CA ILE A 379 3.75 1.43 13.75
C ILE A 379 2.65 2.45 14.04
N ASP A 380 2.97 3.74 13.87
CA ASP A 380 2.08 4.84 14.28
C ASP A 380 1.34 5.55 13.15
N HIS A 381 1.66 5.19 11.91
CA HIS A 381 1.11 5.77 10.69
C HIS A 381 1.08 7.32 10.72
N ARG A 382 2.20 7.94 11.09
CA ARG A 382 2.38 9.41 11.09
C ARG A 382 2.23 10.08 9.71
N GLU A 383 2.09 9.30 8.65
CA GLU A 383 1.70 9.79 7.33
C GLU A 383 0.27 10.36 7.32
N TRP A 384 -0.56 10.07 8.33
CA TRP A 384 -1.85 10.72 8.50
C TRP A 384 -1.72 12.06 9.26
N SER A 385 -2.21 13.13 8.64
CA SER A 385 -2.38 14.48 9.23
C SER A 385 -3.83 14.95 9.12
N ASP A 386 -4.25 15.90 9.97
CA ASP A 386 -5.58 16.51 9.87
C ASP A 386 -5.72 17.35 8.58
N GLU A 387 -4.61 17.88 8.07
CA GLU A 387 -4.57 18.72 6.87
C GLU A 387 -4.67 17.92 5.57
N ASN A 388 -4.02 16.75 5.47
CA ASN A 388 -3.88 16.04 4.20
C ASN A 388 -4.01 14.51 4.30
N GLY A 389 -4.27 13.96 5.49
CA GLY A 389 -4.35 12.52 5.74
C GLY A 389 -5.33 11.80 4.80
N ARG A 390 -6.49 12.40 4.50
CA ARG A 390 -7.46 11.79 3.57
C ARG A 390 -7.01 11.74 2.11
N ASN A 391 -6.09 12.60 1.70
CA ASN A 391 -5.47 12.53 0.36
C ASN A 391 -4.30 11.55 0.39
N ASN A 392 -3.46 11.62 1.42
CA ASN A 392 -2.33 10.71 1.60
C ASN A 392 -2.78 9.24 1.76
N ALA A 393 -3.99 9.02 2.28
CA ALA A 393 -4.63 7.71 2.39
C ALA A 393 -4.68 6.97 1.05
N LEU A 394 -4.84 7.68 -0.09
CA LEU A 394 -4.86 7.07 -1.43
C LEU A 394 -3.47 6.58 -1.87
N ARG A 395 -2.39 7.09 -1.27
CA ARG A 395 -1.01 6.69 -1.56
C ARG A 395 -0.59 5.47 -0.74
N ILE A 396 -0.85 5.50 0.56
CA ILE A 396 -0.37 4.47 1.50
C ILE A 396 -1.21 3.18 1.45
N ASN A 397 -0.68 2.09 1.99
CA ASN A 397 -1.29 0.76 1.93
C ASN A 397 -2.18 0.38 3.12
N GLY A 398 -2.25 1.21 4.16
CA GLY A 398 -3.06 0.95 5.34
C GLY A 398 -3.18 2.18 6.22
N LEU A 399 -4.20 2.20 7.07
CA LEU A 399 -4.45 3.32 7.97
C LEU A 399 -3.94 3.06 9.40
N GLY A 400 -3.72 1.80 9.77
CA GLY A 400 -3.31 1.40 11.12
C GLY A 400 -4.34 0.55 11.84
N ALA A 401 -4.00 0.16 13.07
CA ALA A 401 -4.79 -0.71 13.93
C ALA A 401 -4.59 -0.33 15.40
N PRO A 402 -5.59 -0.53 16.29
CA PRO A 402 -6.91 -1.06 15.97
C PRO A 402 -7.77 0.00 15.28
N ARG A 403 -8.72 -0.44 14.47
CA ARG A 403 -9.75 0.45 13.90
C ARG A 403 -11.01 0.36 14.73
N ALA A 404 -11.65 1.49 14.97
CA ALA A 404 -12.95 1.58 15.60
C ALA A 404 -13.89 2.42 14.74
N PHE A 405 -15.18 2.09 14.76
CA PHE A 405 -16.18 2.69 13.90
C PHE A 405 -17.44 3.08 14.68
N TYR A 406 -18.07 4.17 14.30
CA TYR A 406 -19.45 4.47 14.73
C TYR A 406 -20.42 3.53 14.00
N THR A 407 -21.10 2.67 14.77
CA THR A 407 -21.87 1.52 14.28
C THR A 407 -22.93 1.90 13.23
N PRO A 408 -23.76 2.95 13.41
CA PRO A 408 -24.76 3.35 12.41
C PRO A 408 -24.15 3.68 11.03
N LEU A 409 -23.08 4.48 11.00
CA LEU A 409 -22.42 4.83 9.73
C LEU A 409 -21.81 3.59 9.05
N LEU A 410 -21.32 2.64 9.84
CA LEU A 410 -20.78 1.39 9.32
C LEU A 410 -21.88 0.47 8.78
N ARG A 411 -23.06 0.44 9.39
CA ARG A 411 -24.24 -0.29 8.87
C ARG A 411 -24.70 0.29 7.53
N GLU A 412 -24.63 1.61 7.35
CA GLU A 412 -24.94 2.28 6.08
C GLU A 412 -23.86 2.09 5.01
N ASN A 413 -22.62 1.81 5.41
CA ASN A 413 -21.46 1.67 4.54
C ASN A 413 -20.70 0.38 4.91
N PRO A 414 -21.30 -0.80 4.65
CA PRO A 414 -20.76 -2.08 5.10
C PRO A 414 -19.40 -2.37 4.48
N PHE A 415 -18.62 -3.21 5.15
CA PHE A 415 -17.36 -3.72 4.61
C PHE A 415 -17.61 -4.49 3.31
N PRO A 416 -16.72 -4.38 2.30
CA PRO A 416 -16.66 -5.36 1.23
C PRO A 416 -16.40 -6.76 1.82
N ASP A 417 -17.12 -7.78 1.33
CA ASP A 417 -16.94 -9.14 1.82
C ASP A 417 -15.69 -9.80 1.21
N VAL A 418 -14.53 -9.41 1.72
CA VAL A 418 -13.20 -9.92 1.38
C VAL A 418 -12.38 -10.11 2.67
N SER A 419 -11.20 -10.71 2.53
CA SER A 419 -10.26 -10.91 3.65
C SER A 419 -8.96 -10.12 3.49
N TYR A 420 -8.98 -9.09 2.64
CA TYR A 420 -7.87 -8.17 2.48
C TYR A 420 -8.35 -6.82 1.92
N GLY A 421 -8.11 -5.73 2.64
CA GLY A 421 -8.40 -4.36 2.20
C GLY A 421 -9.84 -3.89 2.46
N GLU A 422 -10.68 -4.71 3.09
CA GLU A 422 -12.03 -4.36 3.50
C GLU A 422 -12.07 -3.12 4.41
N ASP A 423 -11.13 -3.05 5.35
CA ASP A 423 -10.96 -1.93 6.28
C ASP A 423 -10.49 -0.66 5.58
N TYR A 424 -9.60 -0.80 4.61
CA TYR A 424 -9.08 0.29 3.81
C TYR A 424 -10.20 0.89 2.94
N ALA A 425 -11.09 0.04 2.41
CA ALA A 425 -12.28 0.49 1.67
C ALA A 425 -13.19 1.38 2.54
N VAL A 426 -13.52 0.93 3.76
CA VAL A 426 -14.34 1.70 4.71
C VAL A 426 -13.62 2.98 5.14
N GLY A 427 -12.32 2.90 5.43
CA GLY A 427 -11.52 4.06 5.80
C GLY A 427 -11.47 5.13 4.71
N LEU A 428 -11.26 4.75 3.44
CA LEU A 428 -11.36 5.66 2.31
C LEU A 428 -12.75 6.29 2.22
N ARG A 429 -13.81 5.47 2.29
CA ARG A 429 -15.20 5.91 2.22
C ARG A 429 -15.55 6.92 3.32
N PHE A 430 -15.10 6.69 4.56
CA PHE A 430 -15.35 7.60 5.68
C PHE A 430 -14.51 8.87 5.57
N SER A 431 -13.23 8.76 5.24
CA SER A 431 -12.33 9.91 5.09
C SER A 431 -12.79 10.93 4.04
N ARG A 432 -13.62 10.50 3.08
CA ARG A 432 -14.24 11.38 2.10
C ARG A 432 -15.13 12.44 2.73
N GLU A 433 -15.87 12.09 3.78
CA GLU A 433 -16.94 12.93 4.33
C GLU A 433 -16.75 13.28 5.80
N TYR A 434 -16.03 12.47 6.57
CA TYR A 434 -15.97 12.58 8.03
C TYR A 434 -14.52 12.58 8.52
N LYS A 435 -14.31 13.22 9.67
CA LYS A 435 -13.02 13.15 10.38
C LYS A 435 -12.72 11.70 10.77
N ILE A 436 -11.46 11.31 10.66
CA ILE A 436 -10.91 10.09 11.27
C ILE A 436 -10.04 10.52 12.45
N GLY A 437 -10.37 10.04 13.64
CA GLY A 437 -9.58 10.27 14.85
C GLY A 437 -8.31 9.41 14.86
N ARG A 438 -7.23 9.94 15.43
CA ARG A 438 -5.93 9.26 15.52
C ARG A 438 -5.48 9.10 16.96
N ILE A 439 -4.91 7.95 17.28
CA ILE A 439 -4.16 7.71 18.53
C ILE A 439 -2.78 7.20 18.13
N TYR A 440 -1.74 8.01 18.37
CA TYR A 440 -0.39 7.68 17.90
C TYR A 440 0.40 6.78 18.87
N ASP A 441 -0.05 6.62 20.11
CA ASP A 441 0.53 5.64 21.03
C ASP A 441 -0.01 4.24 20.73
N SER A 442 0.82 3.22 20.99
CA SER A 442 0.40 1.83 20.81
C SER A 442 -0.77 1.48 21.73
N LEU A 443 -1.86 1.01 21.12
CA LEU A 443 -3.02 0.45 21.80
C LEU A 443 -3.09 -1.08 21.65
N TYR A 444 -2.17 -1.66 20.90
CA TYR A 444 -2.38 -2.95 20.27
C TYR A 444 -1.05 -3.66 19.97
N LEU A 445 -1.01 -4.95 20.23
CA LEU A 445 0.14 -5.82 20.04
C LEU A 445 -0.15 -6.76 18.87
N CYS A 446 0.49 -6.50 17.73
CA CYS A 446 0.39 -7.31 16.54
C CYS A 446 1.40 -8.47 16.61
N ARG A 447 0.91 -9.68 16.86
CA ARG A 447 1.73 -10.86 17.14
C ARG A 447 2.16 -11.52 15.83
N ARG A 448 3.46 -11.76 15.65
CA ARG A 448 4.05 -12.49 14.52
C ARG A 448 4.45 -13.90 14.93
N TRP A 449 3.98 -14.91 14.18
CA TRP A 449 4.30 -16.32 14.39
C TRP A 449 4.19 -17.17 13.11
N GLU A 450 4.72 -18.40 13.14
CA GLU A 450 4.86 -19.29 11.96
C GLU A 450 3.57 -19.60 11.20
N GLY A 451 2.40 -19.37 11.81
CA GLY A 451 1.08 -19.56 11.18
C GLY A 451 0.38 -18.26 10.77
N ASN A 452 1.04 -17.09 10.85
CA ASN A 452 0.46 -15.86 10.33
C ASN A 452 0.29 -15.94 8.81
N SER A 453 -0.91 -15.64 8.34
CA SER A 453 -1.28 -15.61 6.92
C SER A 453 -0.49 -14.60 6.08
N ASP A 454 0.28 -13.71 6.73
CA ASP A 454 1.01 -12.60 6.09
C ASP A 454 2.54 -12.79 6.05
N ALA A 455 3.07 -13.88 6.61
CA ALA A 455 4.51 -14.16 6.56
C ALA A 455 4.85 -14.90 5.25
N ALA A 456 5.60 -14.25 4.37
CA ALA A 456 6.08 -14.78 3.08
C ALA A 456 4.97 -15.12 2.05
N LEU A 457 4.09 -14.15 1.78
CA LEU A 457 3.13 -14.23 0.66
C LEU A 457 3.85 -14.46 -0.66
N ASP A 458 3.34 -15.38 -1.48
CA ASP A 458 3.80 -15.51 -2.86
C ASP A 458 3.47 -14.25 -3.67
N MET A 459 4.20 -14.06 -4.77
CA MET A 459 4.05 -12.88 -5.62
C MET A 459 2.65 -12.75 -6.21
N GLU A 460 1.99 -13.88 -6.50
CA GLU A 460 0.64 -13.88 -7.05
C GLU A 460 -0.36 -13.31 -6.04
N ARG A 461 -0.24 -13.67 -4.75
CA ARG A 461 -1.04 -13.13 -3.66
C ARG A 461 -0.75 -11.66 -3.42
N ILE A 462 0.51 -11.24 -3.43
CA ILE A 462 0.90 -9.81 -3.34
C ILE A 462 0.25 -9.02 -4.49
N ASN A 463 0.36 -9.52 -5.72
CA ASN A 463 -0.22 -8.89 -6.90
C ASN A 463 -1.75 -8.79 -6.83
N ARG A 464 -2.44 -9.86 -6.42
CA ARG A 464 -3.90 -9.83 -6.20
C ARG A 464 -4.30 -8.80 -5.16
N ASN A 465 -3.58 -8.75 -4.04
CA ASN A 465 -3.82 -7.82 -2.94
C ASN A 465 -3.64 -6.36 -3.38
N ASN A 466 -2.54 -6.08 -4.10
CA ASN A 466 -2.24 -4.75 -4.64
C ASN A 466 -3.26 -4.32 -5.71
N ALA A 467 -3.62 -5.21 -6.64
CA ALA A 467 -4.62 -4.93 -7.67
C ALA A 467 -6.01 -4.63 -7.07
N TYR A 468 -6.38 -5.35 -6.00
CA TYR A 468 -7.64 -5.08 -5.30
C TYR A 468 -7.61 -3.71 -4.60
N LYS A 469 -6.54 -3.37 -3.87
CA LYS A 469 -6.42 -2.04 -3.24
C LYS A 469 -6.36 -0.90 -4.26
N ASP A 470 -5.74 -1.10 -5.42
CA ASP A 470 -5.79 -0.12 -6.51
C ASP A 470 -7.21 0.04 -7.05
N SER A 471 -8.01 -1.03 -7.10
CA SER A 471 -9.42 -0.95 -7.49
C SER A 471 -10.22 -0.13 -6.46
N LEU A 472 -9.94 -0.28 -5.17
CA LEU A 472 -10.55 0.54 -4.11
C LEU A 472 -10.19 2.02 -4.24
N ARG A 473 -8.91 2.31 -4.52
CA ARG A 473 -8.43 3.68 -4.79
C ARG A 473 -9.11 4.28 -6.01
N PHE A 474 -9.30 3.49 -7.08
CA PHE A 474 -10.02 3.93 -8.26
C PHE A 474 -11.49 4.28 -7.95
N ILE A 475 -12.19 3.43 -7.19
CA ILE A 475 -13.58 3.70 -6.76
C ILE A 475 -13.65 5.02 -5.99
N GLU A 476 -12.74 5.21 -5.04
CA GLU A 476 -12.70 6.44 -4.25
C GLU A 476 -12.34 7.66 -5.10
N LEU A 477 -11.35 7.54 -5.99
CA LEU A 477 -10.95 8.61 -6.91
C LEU A 477 -12.13 9.05 -7.79
N ALA A 478 -12.86 8.10 -8.38
CA ALA A 478 -14.04 8.38 -9.19
C ALA A 478 -15.14 9.10 -8.39
N ALA A 479 -15.38 8.67 -7.14
CA ALA A 479 -16.34 9.31 -6.26
C ALA A 479 -15.94 10.75 -5.90
N ARG A 480 -14.65 11.01 -5.63
CA ARG A 480 -14.13 12.36 -5.36
C ARG A 480 -14.26 13.29 -6.56
N LYS A 481 -13.89 12.81 -7.76
CA LYS A 481 -14.05 13.58 -9.00
C LYS A 481 -15.49 13.97 -9.24
N LYS A 482 -16.43 13.01 -9.06
CA LYS A 482 -17.86 13.27 -9.17
C LYS A 482 -18.32 14.33 -8.17
N MET A 483 -17.97 14.16 -6.89
CA MET A 483 -18.32 15.11 -5.83
C MET A 483 -17.78 16.52 -6.11
N ASN A 484 -16.52 16.64 -6.53
CA ASN A 484 -15.91 17.92 -6.83
C ASN A 484 -16.52 18.59 -8.06
N HIS A 485 -16.94 17.80 -9.05
CA HIS A 485 -17.65 18.32 -10.23
C HIS A 485 -19.06 18.81 -9.90
N GLU A 486 -19.77 18.14 -8.99
CA GLU A 486 -21.12 18.54 -8.54
C GLU A 486 -21.12 19.78 -7.64
N ASN A 487 -19.98 20.09 -6.99
CA ASN A 487 -19.80 21.25 -6.12
C ASN A 487 -19.25 22.50 -6.85
N GLN A 488 -18.89 22.37 -8.13
CA GLN A 488 -18.49 23.47 -9.02
C GLN A 488 -19.69 24.01 -9.78
#